data_AF-A0A813H024-F1
#
_entry.id   AF-A0A813H024-F1
#
_cell.length_a   1.000
_cell.length_b   1.000
_cell.length_c   1.000
_cell.angle_alpha   90.00
_cell.angle_beta   90.00
_cell.angle_gamma   90.00
#
_symmetry.space_group_name_H-M   'P 1'
#
loop_
_entity.id
_entity.type
_entity.pdbx_description
1 polymer ?
#
loop_
_entity_poly.entity_id
_entity_poly.type
_entity_poly.pdbx_seq_one_letter_code
_entity_poly.pdbx_strand_id
1 'polypeptide(L)'
;MAAEKMPSISPARGSLAGSSLALALDELGGEGSLSSEARERVFRVFETCFSEELEALPHFWRLKIRGRLSSYNLGEHEGVIDVSQASVHAQVAAFHNVKRIRISGLLADGALEKKRQRKKETAG
;
A
#
# COMPACT_ATOMS: atom_id res chain seq x y z
N MET A 1 23.53 -10.85 10.06
CA MET A 1 22.31 -11.23 9.33
C MET A 1 21.97 -10.06 8.41
N ALA A 2 22.16 -10.23 7.10
CA ALA A 2 21.80 -9.21 6.13
C ALA A 2 20.28 -9.11 6.06
N ALA A 3 19.72 -7.92 6.27
CA ALA A 3 18.32 -7.67 6.01
C ALA A 3 18.10 -7.83 4.50
N GLU A 4 17.40 -8.88 4.07
CA GLU A 4 16.87 -8.95 2.72
C GLU A 4 16.07 -7.68 2.47
N LYS A 5 16.55 -6.87 1.53
CA LYS A 5 15.88 -5.67 1.07
C LYS A 5 14.58 -6.14 0.43
N MET A 6 13.49 -6.13 1.21
CA MET A 6 12.17 -6.48 0.68
C MET A 6 11.91 -5.58 -0.54
N PRO A 7 11.53 -6.14 -1.69
CA PRO A 7 11.21 -5.34 -2.84
C PRO A 7 10.07 -4.40 -2.45
N SER A 8 10.31 -3.09 -2.52
CA SER A 8 9.28 -2.08 -2.31
C SER A 8 8.21 -2.29 -3.38
N ILE A 9 7.07 -2.86 -2.99
CA ILE A 9 5.98 -3.13 -3.92
C ILE A 9 5.38 -1.78 -4.28
N SER A 10 5.54 -1.36 -5.54
CA SER A 10 4.85 -0.20 -6.10
C SER A 10 3.35 -0.33 -5.81
N PRO A 11 2.71 0.63 -5.11
CA PRO A 11 1.28 0.55 -4.77
C PRO A 11 0.39 0.36 -6.00
N ALA A 12 0.80 0.95 -7.13
CA ALA A 12 0.15 0.80 -8.41
C ALA A 12 0.20 -0.66 -8.90
N ARG A 13 1.37 -1.32 -8.86
CA ARG A 13 1.52 -2.73 -9.25
C ARG A 13 0.80 -3.69 -8.30
N GLY A 14 0.79 -3.39 -7.00
CA GLY A 14 0.07 -4.16 -6.00
C GLY A 14 -1.46 -3.99 -6.04
N SER A 15 -1.96 -3.02 -6.81
CA SER A 15 -3.39 -2.81 -6.98
C SER A 15 -4.02 -3.88 -7.90
N LEU A 16 -5.35 -4.03 -7.81
CA LEU A 16 -6.10 -4.90 -8.73
C LEU A 16 -5.88 -4.48 -10.19
N ALA A 17 -5.94 -3.18 -10.48
CA ALA A 17 -5.72 -2.64 -11.82
C ALA A 17 -4.30 -2.93 -12.33
N GLY A 18 -3.28 -2.74 -11.49
CA GLY A 18 -1.90 -3.04 -11.84
C GLY A 18 -1.65 -4.53 -12.07
N SER A 19 -2.27 -5.39 -11.26
CA SER A 19 -2.20 -6.85 -11.43
C SER A 19 -2.89 -7.29 -12.72
N SER A 20 -4.06 -6.73 -13.04
CA SER A 20 -4.74 -7.01 -14.31
C SER A 20 -3.94 -6.52 -15.52
N LEU A 21 -3.31 -5.34 -15.43
CA LEU A 21 -2.42 -4.84 -16.46
C LEU A 21 -1.20 -5.76 -16.65
N ALA A 22 -0.63 -6.29 -15.56
CA ALA A 22 0.47 -7.24 -15.62
C ALA A 22 0.12 -8.48 -16.44
N LEU A 23 -1.02 -9.08 -16.12
CA LEU A 23 -1.50 -10.28 -16.81
C LEU A 23 -1.72 -10.03 -18.31
N ALA A 24 -2.36 -8.91 -18.66
CA ALA A 24 -2.59 -8.55 -20.05
C ALA A 24 -1.28 -8.28 -20.83
N LEU A 25 -0.33 -7.61 -20.20
CA LEU A 25 0.98 -7.34 -20.82
C LEU A 25 1.81 -8.61 -20.97
N ASP A 26 1.75 -9.53 -20.01
CA ASP A 26 2.45 -10.81 -20.10
C ASP A 26 1.85 -11.73 -21.17
N GLU A 27 0.53 -11.72 -21.36
CA GLU A 27 -0.15 -12.40 -22.46
C GLU A 27 0.35 -11.88 -23.83
N LEU A 28 0.33 -10.56 -24.03
CA LEU A 28 0.85 -9.92 -25.25
C LEU A 28 2.35 -10.15 -25.45
N GLY A 29 3.11 -10.26 -24.37
CA GLY A 29 4.53 -10.60 -24.40
C GLY A 29 4.78 -12.04 -24.82
N GLY A 30 3.95 -12.98 -24.37
CA GLY A 30 4.00 -14.40 -24.74
C GLY A 30 3.69 -14.64 -26.21
N GLU A 31 2.82 -13.82 -26.80
CA GLU A 31 2.50 -13.84 -28.23
C GLU A 31 3.58 -13.22 -29.13
N GLY A 32 4.61 -12.58 -28.54
CA GLY A 32 5.64 -11.84 -29.27
C GLY A 32 5.16 -10.49 -29.81
N SER A 33 3.92 -10.09 -29.50
CA SER A 33 3.32 -8.82 -29.89
C SER A 33 3.93 -7.61 -29.16
N LEU A 34 4.62 -7.84 -28.03
CA LEU A 34 5.15 -6.77 -27.19
C LEU A 34 6.52 -7.10 -26.60
N SER A 35 7.50 -6.22 -26.81
CA SER A 35 8.84 -6.38 -26.23
C SER A 35 8.84 -6.15 -24.72
N SER A 36 9.85 -6.68 -24.02
CA SER A 36 10.03 -6.44 -22.57
C SER A 36 10.16 -4.94 -22.24
N GLU A 37 10.89 -4.19 -23.07
CA GLU A 37 11.05 -2.74 -22.89
C GLU A 37 9.73 -1.98 -23.06
N ALA A 38 8.89 -2.40 -24.01
CA ALA A 38 7.58 -1.80 -24.22
C ALA A 38 6.65 -2.07 -23.05
N ARG A 39 6.66 -3.30 -22.50
CA ARG A 39 5.90 -3.66 -21.28
C ARG A 39 6.28 -2.77 -20.10
N GLU A 40 7.57 -2.64 -19.83
CA GLU A 40 8.06 -1.81 -18.73
C GLU A 40 7.71 -0.32 -18.94
N ARG A 41 7.76 0.18 -20.18
CA ARG A 41 7.33 1.55 -20.49
C ARG A 41 5.84 1.77 -20.22
N VAL A 42 4.97 0.85 -20.63
CA VAL A 42 3.54 0.91 -20.34
C VAL A 42 3.29 0.91 -18.84
N PHE A 43 4.00 0.05 -18.10
CA PHE A 43 3.91 0.02 -16.64
C PHE A 43 4.29 1.33 -15.99
N ARG A 44 5.40 1.96 -16.40
CA ARG A 44 5.81 3.25 -15.84
C ARG A 44 4.76 4.34 -16.09
N VAL A 45 4.20 4.40 -17.29
CA VAL A 45 3.13 5.35 -17.60
C VAL A 45 1.91 5.08 -16.72
N PHE A 46 1.52 3.82 -16.55
CA PHE A 46 0.45 3.44 -15.64
C PHE A 46 0.74 3.87 -14.19
N GLU A 47 1.95 3.65 -13.68
CA GLU A 47 2.34 4.06 -12.33
C GLU A 47 2.22 5.58 -12.14
N THR A 48 2.68 6.36 -13.13
CA THR A 48 2.54 7.82 -13.12
C THR A 48 1.08 8.25 -13.09
N CYS A 49 0.26 7.78 -14.03
CA CYS A 49 -1.16 8.13 -14.08
C CYS A 49 -1.90 7.67 -12.82
N PHE A 50 -1.61 6.47 -12.32
CA PHE A 50 -2.22 5.95 -11.10
C PHE A 50 -1.91 6.85 -9.90
N SER A 51 -0.67 7.32 -9.76
CA SER A 51 -0.29 8.25 -8.70
C SER A 51 -1.01 9.60 -8.83
N GLU A 52 -1.04 10.18 -10.02
CA GLU A 52 -1.72 11.45 -10.31
C GLU A 52 -3.21 11.38 -9.96
N GLU A 53 -3.90 10.29 -10.35
CA GLU A 53 -5.32 10.15 -10.05
C GLU A 53 -5.59 9.87 -8.57
N LEU A 54 -4.70 9.16 -7.87
CA LEU A 54 -4.81 9.02 -6.42
C LEU A 54 -4.70 10.38 -5.72
N GLU A 55 -3.77 11.24 -6.16
CA GLU A 55 -3.58 12.59 -5.62
C GLU A 55 -4.78 13.50 -5.91
N ALA A 56 -5.44 13.33 -7.05
CA ALA A 56 -6.64 14.09 -7.43
C ALA A 56 -7.90 13.71 -6.61
N LEU A 57 -7.85 12.62 -5.82
CA LEU A 57 -9.01 12.07 -5.10
C LEU A 57 -8.91 12.13 -3.56
N PRO A 58 -8.44 13.22 -2.92
CA PRO A 58 -8.14 13.25 -1.49
C PRO A 58 -9.37 12.99 -0.59
N HIS A 59 -10.57 13.31 -1.07
CA HIS A 59 -11.81 13.10 -0.32
C HIS A 59 -12.27 11.63 -0.32
N PHE A 60 -11.89 10.83 -1.33
CA PHE A 60 -12.22 9.40 -1.37
C PHE A 60 -11.48 8.59 -0.31
N TRP A 61 -10.27 9.02 0.09
CA TRP A 61 -9.35 8.22 0.90
C TRP A 61 -9.50 8.40 2.41
N ARG A 62 -10.46 9.20 2.89
CA ARG A 62 -10.73 9.29 4.34
C ARG A 62 -11.49 8.05 4.81
N LEU A 63 -10.73 7.01 5.15
CA LEU A 63 -11.22 5.74 5.65
C LEU A 63 -11.12 5.69 7.18
N LYS A 64 -12.20 5.27 7.84
CA LYS A 64 -12.17 4.84 9.24
C LYS A 64 -12.18 3.32 9.29
N ILE A 65 -11.09 2.74 9.77
CA ILE A 65 -10.94 1.29 9.93
C ILE A 65 -11.03 0.96 11.42
N ARG A 66 -11.92 0.05 11.78
CA ARG A 66 -12.06 -0.49 13.13
C ARG A 66 -12.01 -2.01 13.09
N GLY A 67 -11.32 -2.64 14.02
CA GLY A 67 -11.25 -4.10 14.11
C GLY A 67 -10.23 -4.55 15.14
N ARG A 68 -9.90 -5.84 15.12
CA ARG A 68 -8.88 -6.42 15.99
C ARG A 68 -7.52 -6.38 15.30
N LEU A 69 -6.58 -5.63 15.88
CA LEU A 69 -5.18 -5.67 15.43
C LEU A 69 -4.64 -7.09 15.61
N SER A 70 -4.19 -7.70 14.51
CA SER A 70 -3.72 -9.10 14.47
C SER A 70 -2.20 -9.17 14.47
N SER A 71 -1.56 -8.35 13.63
CA SER A 71 -0.12 -8.18 13.57
C SER A 71 0.22 -6.79 13.05
N TYR A 72 1.42 -6.32 13.37
CA TYR A 72 2.00 -5.13 12.76
C TYR A 72 3.51 -5.32 12.61
N ASN A 73 4.06 -4.80 11.52
CA ASN A 73 5.49 -4.67 11.31
C ASN A 73 5.74 -3.26 10.79
N LEU A 74 6.46 -2.46 11.57
CA LEU A 74 6.81 -1.09 11.21
C LEU A 74 8.33 -1.05 11.07
N GLY A 75 8.79 -1.03 9.82
CA GLY A 75 10.18 -0.78 9.47
C GLY A 75 10.51 0.71 9.54
N GLU A 76 11.69 1.06 9.05
CA GLU A 76 12.16 2.46 9.07
C GLU A 76 11.34 3.37 8.15
N HIS A 77 11.00 2.88 6.96
CA HIS A 77 10.29 3.65 5.93
C HIS A 77 8.95 3.06 5.52
N GLU A 78 8.67 1.81 5.91
CA GLU A 78 7.49 1.07 5.48
C GLU A 78 6.78 0.43 6.67
N GLY A 79 5.47 0.38 6.62
CA GLY A 79 4.64 -0.23 7.64
C GLY A 79 3.62 -1.18 7.04
N VAL A 80 3.40 -2.30 7.73
CA VAL A 80 2.33 -3.25 7.45
C VAL A 80 1.53 -3.47 8.73
N ILE A 81 0.20 -3.36 8.63
CA ILE A 81 -0.75 -3.55 9.72
C ILE A 81 -1.83 -4.51 9.25
N ASP A 82 -2.02 -5.62 9.97
CA ASP A 82 -3.08 -6.59 9.71
C ASP A 82 -4.19 -6.43 10.75
N VAL A 83 -5.42 -6.19 10.29
CA VAL A 83 -6.63 -6.05 11.11
C VAL A 83 -7.60 -7.17 10.76
N SER A 84 -8.07 -7.93 11.76
CA SER A 84 -9.11 -8.94 11.60
C SER A 84 -10.46 -8.43 12.10
N GLN A 85 -11.55 -9.04 11.60
CA GLN A 85 -12.92 -8.66 11.96
C GLN A 85 -13.15 -7.16 11.77
N ALA A 86 -12.69 -6.64 10.63
CA ALA A 86 -12.66 -5.23 10.37
C ALA A 86 -14.01 -4.69 9.86
N SER A 87 -14.27 -3.44 10.20
CA SER A 87 -15.29 -2.59 9.60
C SER A 87 -14.58 -1.37 9.01
N VAL A 88 -14.87 -1.06 7.75
CA VAL A 88 -14.28 0.07 7.01
C VAL A 88 -15.40 1.01 6.63
N HIS A 89 -15.25 2.27 7.02
CA HIS A 89 -16.17 3.34 6.63
C HIS A 89 -15.43 4.34 5.75
N ALA A 90 -15.84 4.43 4.50
CA ALA A 90 -15.49 5.48 3.56
C ALA A 90 -16.63 6.51 3.49
N GLN A 91 -16.39 7.62 2.79
CA GLN A 91 -17.40 8.67 2.62
C GLN A 91 -18.66 8.19 1.89
N VAL A 92 -18.51 7.31 0.90
CA VAL A 92 -19.60 6.84 0.02
C VAL A 92 -19.92 5.35 0.16
N ALA A 93 -19.16 4.62 0.99
CA ALA A 93 -19.29 3.18 1.14
C ALA A 93 -18.92 2.72 2.55
N ALA A 94 -19.55 1.65 3.02
CA ALA A 94 -19.19 0.98 4.26
C ALA A 94 -19.08 -0.53 4.03
N PHE A 95 -18.03 -1.13 4.59
CA PHE A 95 -17.76 -2.56 4.52
C PHE A 95 -17.80 -3.12 5.93
N HIS A 96 -18.70 -4.07 6.17
CA HIS A 96 -18.86 -4.75 7.46
C HIS A 96 -18.36 -6.19 7.39
N ASN A 97 -17.98 -6.75 8.53
CA ASN A 97 -17.57 -8.15 8.67
C ASN A 97 -16.40 -8.56 7.76
N VAL A 98 -15.48 -7.64 7.48
CA VAL A 98 -14.29 -7.94 6.67
C VAL A 98 -13.39 -8.85 7.49
N LYS A 99 -13.22 -10.10 7.06
CA LYS A 99 -12.49 -11.13 7.82
C LYS A 99 -11.07 -10.68 8.18
N ARG A 100 -10.36 -10.10 7.21
CA ARG A 100 -9.00 -9.58 7.36
C ARG A 100 -8.76 -8.44 6.37
N ILE A 101 -8.06 -7.42 6.82
CA ILE A 101 -7.54 -6.31 6.03
C ILE A 101 -6.05 -6.20 6.31
N ARG A 102 -5.24 -6.08 5.26
CA ARG A 102 -3.84 -5.69 5.34
C ARG A 102 -3.72 -4.26 4.86
N ILE A 103 -3.11 -3.40 5.68
CA ILE A 103 -2.78 -2.02 5.36
C ILE A 103 -1.28 -1.96 5.21
N SER A 104 -0.79 -1.54 4.06
CA SER A 104 0.63 -1.35 3.78
C SER A 104 0.86 0.06 3.25
N GLY A 105 1.99 0.67 3.62
CA GLY A 105 2.35 1.98 3.09
C GLY A 105 3.67 2.50 3.62
N LEU A 106 4.07 3.64 3.07
CA LEU A 106 5.23 4.39 3.54
C LEU A 106 4.89 5.07 4.86
N LEU A 107 5.82 5.02 5.81
CA LEU A 107 5.73 5.76 7.06
C LEU A 107 6.21 7.18 6.82
N ALA A 108 5.47 8.15 7.33
CA ALA A 108 5.94 9.53 7.35
C ALA A 108 7.19 9.65 8.23
N ASP A 109 8.14 10.48 7.82
CA ASP A 109 9.36 10.73 8.58
C ASP A 109 9.03 11.14 10.03
N GLY A 110 9.71 10.51 11.00
CA GLY A 110 9.48 10.76 12.42
C GLY A 110 8.22 10.11 13.02
N ALA A 111 7.46 9.30 12.27
CA ALA A 111 6.28 8.60 12.78
C ALA A 111 6.60 7.68 14.00
N LEU A 112 7.82 7.14 14.05
CA LEU A 112 8.26 6.24 15.13
C LEU A 112 8.98 6.97 16.28
N GLU A 113 9.45 8.20 16.08
CA GLU A 113 10.29 8.92 17.05
C GLU A 113 9.50 9.47 18.25
N LYS A 114 8.20 9.77 18.08
CA LYS A 114 7.35 10.36 19.12
C LYS A 114 7.16 9.50 20.38
N LYS A 115 7.53 8.22 20.37
CA LYS A 115 7.45 7.38 21.59
C LYS A 115 8.64 7.54 22.54
N ARG A 116 9.81 8.02 22.10
CA ARG A 116 10.99 8.14 22.97
C ARG A 116 10.95 9.36 23.88
N GLN A 117 10.29 10.44 23.50
CA GLN A 117 10.25 11.67 24.31
C GLN A 117 9.27 11.60 25.49
N ARG A 118 8.09 10.98 25.33
CA ARG A 118 7.11 10.86 26.43
C ARG A 118 7.62 10.07 27.64
N LYS A 119 8.56 9.14 27.46
CA LYS A 119 9.13 8.37 28.59
C LYS A 119 10.15 9.16 29.41
N LYS A 120 10.64 10.30 28.90
CA LYS A 120 11.54 11.21 29.64
C LYS A 120 10.80 12.26 30.47
N GLU A 121 9.61 12.69 30.05
CA GLU A 121 8.83 13.69 30.81
C GLU A 121 8.09 13.13 32.03
N THR A 122 7.91 11.82 32.13
CA THR A 122 7.28 11.19 33.33
C THR A 122 8.30 10.66 34.33
N ALA A 123 9.59 10.92 34.11
CA ALA A 123 10.70 10.49 34.96
C ALA A 123 11.55 11.67 35.46
N GLY A 124 11.04 12.90 35.34
CA GLY A 124 11.64 14.14 35.85
C GLY A 124 10.78 14.76 36.95
#